data_AF-A0A7X7JUZ8-F1
#
_entry.id   AF-A0A7X7JUZ8-F1
#
_cell.length_a   1.000
_cell.length_b   1.000
_cell.length_c   1.000
_cell.angle_alpha   90.00
_cell.angle_beta   90.00
_cell.angle_gamma   90.00
#
_symmetry.space_group_name_H-M   'P 1'
#
loop_
_entity.id
_entity.type
_entity.pdbx_description
1 polymer ?
#
loop_
_entity_poly.entity_id
_entity_poly.type
_entity_poly.pdbx_seq_one_letter_code
_entity_poly.pdbx_strand_id
1 'polypeptide(L)'
;MSWSAPDGGWSSPPPRFDAHAQSAAYGQDQREVEFVEPNKPPLTWLLVSLGLAVAGIVVALILDGATIGLVAWIIGVLSISAIALFTAADAKRQESGWYTPSAFADWGRRAAIILALVAVAAGAWLIANDVARGVWT
;
A
#
# COMPACT_ATOMS: atom_id res chain seq x y z
N MET A 1 64.97 43.92 -30.01
CA MET A 1 64.04 43.30 -29.05
C MET A 1 63.48 42.05 -29.73
N SER A 2 63.98 40.88 -29.36
CA SER A 2 63.50 39.58 -29.87
C SER A 2 62.42 39.05 -28.93
N TRP A 3 61.24 38.75 -29.46
CA TRP A 3 60.16 38.12 -28.70
C TRP A 3 60.26 36.60 -28.87
N SER A 4 60.44 35.88 -27.76
CA SER A 4 60.45 34.42 -27.67
C SER A 4 59.07 33.96 -27.21
N ALA A 5 58.31 33.29 -28.07
CA ALA A 5 57.05 32.66 -27.68
C ALA A 5 57.33 31.32 -26.98
N PRO A 6 56.62 30.95 -25.90
CA PRO A 6 56.76 29.64 -25.27
C PRO A 6 56.06 28.56 -26.11
N ASP A 7 56.83 27.57 -26.53
CA ASP A 7 56.34 26.33 -27.15
C ASP A 7 55.58 25.52 -26.09
N GLY A 8 54.24 25.47 -26.12
CA GLY A 8 53.54 24.55 -25.22
C GLY A 8 52.02 24.65 -25.01
N GLY A 9 51.28 25.45 -25.78
CA GLY A 9 49.91 25.82 -25.35
C GLY A 9 48.69 25.09 -25.96
N TRP A 10 48.76 24.50 -27.16
CA TRP A 10 47.53 24.30 -27.96
C TRP A 10 47.47 23.01 -28.79
N SER A 11 47.88 21.86 -28.24
CA SER A 11 47.64 20.58 -28.91
C SER A 11 47.07 19.52 -27.98
N SER A 12 45.96 19.84 -27.32
CA SER A 12 45.02 18.79 -26.95
C SER A 12 44.33 18.35 -28.24
N PRO A 13 44.55 17.12 -28.74
CA PRO A 13 43.82 16.65 -29.91
C PRO A 13 42.31 16.74 -29.63
N PRO A 14 41.47 17.08 -30.62
CA PRO A 14 40.02 17.06 -30.42
C PRO A 14 39.63 15.67 -29.86
N PRO A 15 38.69 15.59 -28.90
CA PRO A 15 38.28 14.31 -28.32
C PRO A 15 37.93 13.36 -29.45
N ARG A 16 38.78 12.36 -29.70
CA ARG A 16 38.47 11.32 -30.67
C ARG A 16 37.28 10.59 -30.10
N PHE A 17 36.16 10.68 -30.81
CA PHE A 17 35.01 9.82 -30.55
C PHE A 17 35.45 8.39 -30.85
N ASP A 18 35.86 7.67 -29.81
CA ASP A 18 36.25 6.28 -29.92
C ASP A 18 35.02 5.41 -29.64
N ALA A 19 34.37 4.97 -30.71
CA ALA A 19 33.21 4.08 -30.64
C ALA A 19 33.55 2.74 -29.97
N HIS A 20 34.81 2.32 -30.01
CA HIS A 20 35.27 1.12 -29.32
C HIS A 20 35.40 1.34 -27.81
N ALA A 21 35.82 2.53 -27.37
CA ALA A 21 35.85 2.88 -25.96
C ALA A 21 34.43 3.01 -25.36
N GLN A 22 33.47 3.54 -26.12
CA GLN A 22 32.07 3.61 -25.67
C GLN A 22 31.43 2.22 -25.59
N SER A 23 31.59 1.39 -26.62
CA SER A 23 31.07 0.01 -26.60
C SER A 23 31.74 -0.86 -25.53
N ALA A 24 33.03 -0.63 -25.24
CA ALA A 24 33.72 -1.26 -24.13
C ALA A 24 33.21 -0.77 -22.76
N ALA A 25 32.88 0.52 -22.61
CA ALA A 25 32.28 1.06 -21.39
C ALA A 25 30.87 0.50 -21.13
N TYR A 26 30.05 0.34 -22.19
CA TYR A 26 28.74 -0.32 -22.08
C TYR A 26 28.84 -1.83 -21.86
N GLY A 27 29.87 -2.49 -22.41
CA GLY A 27 30.13 -3.91 -22.20
C GLY A 27 30.73 -4.25 -20.83
N GLN A 28 31.39 -3.29 -20.18
CA GLN A 28 31.93 -3.40 -18.82
C GLN A 28 30.96 -2.94 -17.72
N ASP A 29 29.89 -2.20 -18.06
CA ASP A 29 28.80 -1.92 -17.12
C ASP A 29 27.91 -3.18 -17.00
N GLN A 30 28.53 -4.28 -16.57
CA GLN A 30 27.88 -5.49 -16.06
C GLN A 30 27.29 -5.21 -14.69
N ARG A 31 26.61 -4.07 -14.50
CA ARG A 31 25.67 -3.94 -13.39
C ARG A 31 24.62 -4.97 -13.67
N GLU A 32 24.77 -6.09 -12.97
CA GLU A 32 23.76 -7.13 -12.84
C GLU A 32 22.44 -6.37 -12.71
N VAL A 33 21.59 -6.48 -13.75
CA VAL A 33 20.28 -5.84 -13.73
C VAL A 33 19.56 -6.55 -12.62
N GLU A 34 19.65 -5.99 -11.40
CA GLU A 34 18.98 -6.52 -10.25
C GLU A 34 17.49 -6.41 -10.59
N PHE A 35 16.88 -7.56 -10.90
CA PHE A 35 15.46 -7.66 -11.09
C PHE A 35 14.82 -7.46 -9.72
N VAL A 36 14.70 -6.20 -9.30
CA VAL A 36 14.02 -5.82 -8.06
C VAL A 36 12.56 -6.18 -8.26
N GLU A 37 12.07 -7.15 -7.49
CA GLU A 37 10.66 -7.54 -7.57
C GLU A 37 9.79 -6.33 -7.20
N PRO A 38 8.85 -5.90 -8.07
CA PRO A 38 8.04 -4.73 -7.80
C PRO A 38 7.28 -4.85 -6.49
N ASN A 39 7.21 -3.76 -5.74
CA ASN A 39 6.54 -3.73 -4.45
C ASN A 39 5.03 -3.86 -4.67
N LYS A 40 4.41 -4.88 -4.07
CA LYS A 40 2.99 -5.22 -4.23
C LYS A 40 2.17 -4.67 -3.05
N PRO A 41 0.88 -4.35 -3.24
CA PRO A 41 0.02 -3.91 -2.15
C PRO A 41 -0.10 -4.97 -1.04
N PRO A 42 -0.23 -4.58 0.24
CA PRO A 42 -0.26 -5.50 1.38
C PRO A 42 -1.63 -6.18 1.53
N LEU A 43 -1.94 -7.11 0.63
CA LEU A 43 -3.25 -7.78 0.55
C LEU A 43 -3.66 -8.53 1.82
N THR A 44 -2.70 -8.93 2.68
CA THR A 44 -2.99 -9.62 3.95
C THR A 44 -3.86 -8.78 4.87
N TRP A 45 -3.56 -7.49 5.05
CA TRP A 45 -4.36 -6.58 5.88
C TRP A 45 -5.76 -6.35 5.31
N LEU A 46 -5.87 -6.31 3.98
CA LEU A 46 -7.14 -6.19 3.29
C LEU A 46 -8.02 -7.43 3.52
N LEU A 47 -7.44 -8.63 3.42
CA LEU A 47 -8.14 -9.89 3.69
C LEU A 47 -8.56 -10.00 5.16
N VAL A 48 -7.71 -9.58 6.09
CA VAL A 48 -8.04 -9.53 7.52
C VAL A 48 -9.23 -8.59 7.76
N SER A 49 -9.21 -7.38 7.18
CA SER A 49 -10.34 -6.45 7.29
C SER A 49 -11.63 -7.06 6.74
N LEU A 50 -11.59 -7.67 5.55
CA LEU A 50 -12.75 -8.32 4.95
C LEU A 50 -13.30 -9.44 5.83
N GLY A 51 -12.41 -10.30 6.34
CA GLY A 51 -12.78 -11.39 7.24
C GLY A 51 -13.45 -10.87 8.52
N LEU A 52 -12.89 -9.82 9.13
CA LEU A 52 -13.47 -9.19 10.31
C LEU A 52 -14.84 -8.56 10.01
N ALA A 53 -14.98 -7.83 8.91
CA ALA A 53 -16.25 -7.19 8.56
C ALA A 53 -17.35 -8.23 8.35
N VAL A 54 -17.05 -9.31 7.60
CA VAL A 54 -17.99 -10.41 7.39
C VAL A 54 -18.33 -11.11 8.71
N ALA A 55 -17.34 -11.39 9.56
CA ALA A 55 -17.57 -11.99 10.86
C ALA A 55 -18.48 -11.13 11.74
N GLY A 56 -18.25 -9.81 11.79
CA GLY A 56 -19.08 -8.87 12.55
C GLY A 56 -20.53 -8.85 12.07
N ILE A 57 -20.74 -8.84 10.75
CA ILE A 57 -22.08 -8.93 10.15
C ILE A 57 -22.75 -10.26 10.49
N VAL A 58 -22.04 -11.37 10.31
CA VAL A 58 -22.59 -12.72 10.59
C VAL A 58 -22.98 -12.87 12.05
N VAL A 59 -22.14 -12.39 12.97
CA VAL A 59 -22.45 -12.39 14.41
C VAL A 59 -23.70 -11.55 14.69
N ALA A 60 -23.80 -10.34 14.13
CA ALA A 60 -24.96 -9.47 14.32
C ALA A 60 -26.26 -10.00 13.68
N LEU A 61 -26.18 -10.87 12.67
CA LEU A 61 -27.35 -11.42 11.98
C LEU A 61 -27.85 -12.72 12.59
N ILE A 62 -26.95 -13.54 13.15
CA ILE A 62 -27.31 -14.86 13.71
C ILE A 62 -27.74 -14.74 15.17
N LEU A 63 -27.15 -13.79 15.90
CA LEU A 63 -27.30 -13.66 17.33
C LEU A 63 -27.96 -12.31 17.66
N ASP A 64 -28.85 -12.32 18.65
CA ASP A 64 -29.57 -11.14 19.12
C ASP A 64 -29.04 -10.64 20.48
N GLY A 65 -29.35 -9.38 20.79
CA GLY A 65 -29.06 -8.75 22.09
C GLY A 65 -27.97 -7.67 22.04
N ALA A 66 -28.02 -6.72 22.97
CA ALA A 66 -27.02 -5.67 23.17
C ALA A 66 -25.60 -6.20 23.39
N THR A 67 -25.42 -7.29 24.14
CA THR A 67 -24.09 -7.86 24.41
C THR A 67 -23.44 -8.35 23.12
N ILE A 68 -24.22 -9.05 22.29
CA ILE A 68 -23.80 -9.49 20.96
C ILE A 68 -23.60 -8.30 20.04
N GLY A 69 -24.50 -7.31 20.08
CA GLY A 69 -24.37 -6.06 19.35
C GLY A 69 -23.07 -5.33 19.65
N LEU A 70 -22.64 -5.31 20.92
CA LEU A 70 -21.36 -4.75 21.35
C LEU A 70 -20.18 -5.54 20.77
N VAL A 71 -20.21 -6.86 20.83
CA VAL A 71 -19.16 -7.72 20.24
C VAL A 71 -19.07 -7.50 18.73
N ALA A 72 -20.19 -7.53 18.01
CA ALA A 72 -20.24 -7.28 16.57
C ALA A 72 -19.76 -5.87 16.21
N TRP A 73 -20.12 -4.86 17.03
CA TRP A 73 -19.67 -3.49 16.87
C TRP A 73 -18.14 -3.36 17.04
N ILE A 74 -17.57 -3.98 18.08
CA ILE A 74 -16.11 -4.02 18.29
C ILE A 74 -15.42 -4.68 17.10
N ILE A 75 -15.93 -5.80 16.60
CA ILE A 75 -15.39 -6.48 15.41
C ILE A 75 -15.44 -5.56 14.18
N GLY A 76 -16.54 -4.82 13.99
CA GLY A 76 -16.66 -3.80 12.95
C GLY A 76 -15.59 -2.70 13.06
N VAL A 77 -15.37 -2.17 14.26
CA VAL A 77 -14.32 -1.16 14.53
C VAL A 77 -12.91 -1.71 14.29
N LEU A 78 -12.65 -2.96 14.67
CA LEU A 78 -11.38 -3.65 14.39
C LEU A 78 -11.15 -3.83 12.90
N SER A 79 -12.20 -4.13 12.12
CA SER A 79 -12.10 -4.17 10.66
C SER A 79 -11.65 -2.83 10.09
N ILE A 80 -12.20 -1.70 10.57
CA ILE A 80 -11.77 -0.36 10.15
C ILE A 80 -10.29 -0.12 10.47
N SER A 81 -9.84 -0.57 11.64
CA SER A 81 -8.43 -0.45 12.04
C SER A 81 -7.49 -1.23 11.10
N ALA A 82 -7.90 -2.43 10.65
CA ALA A 82 -7.14 -3.19 9.65
C ALA A 82 -7.09 -2.47 8.28
N ILE A 83 -8.15 -1.77 7.87
CA ILE A 83 -8.15 -0.91 6.67
C ILE A 83 -7.15 0.25 6.82
N ALA A 84 -7.09 0.85 8.00
CA ALA A 84 -6.13 1.93 8.29
C ALA A 84 -4.67 1.42 8.19
N LEU A 85 -4.39 0.24 8.73
CA LEU A 85 -3.08 -0.41 8.61
C LEU A 85 -2.74 -0.76 7.15
N PHE A 86 -3.69 -1.31 6.39
CA PHE A 86 -3.54 -1.51 4.95
C PHE A 86 -3.15 -0.21 4.25
N THR A 87 -3.89 0.87 4.51
CA THR A 87 -3.69 2.16 3.84
C THR A 87 -2.33 2.78 4.20
N ALA A 88 -1.92 2.71 5.47
CA ALA A 88 -0.62 3.20 5.90
C ALA A 88 0.54 2.39 5.31
N ALA A 89 0.41 1.07 5.26
CA ALA A 89 1.41 0.19 4.67
C ALA A 89 1.49 0.35 3.14
N ASP A 90 0.34 0.53 2.48
CA ASP A 90 0.27 0.74 1.03
C ASP A 90 0.89 2.09 0.63
N ALA A 91 0.59 3.17 1.37
CA ALA A 91 1.19 4.48 1.15
C ALA A 91 2.72 4.44 1.20
N LYS A 92 3.30 3.75 2.20
CA LYS A 92 4.76 3.55 2.30
C LYS A 92 5.35 2.77 1.12
N ARG A 93 4.58 1.85 0.52
CA ARG A 93 5.04 1.07 -0.64
C ARG A 93 4.93 1.87 -1.93
N GLN A 94 3.95 2.77 -2.03
CA GLN A 94 3.79 3.68 -3.16
C GLN A 94 4.93 4.71 -3.26
N GLU A 95 5.58 5.04 -2.15
CA GLU A 95 6.78 5.90 -2.14
C GLU A 95 7.99 5.25 -2.83
N SER A 96 7.98 3.91 -3.02
CA SER A 96 9.03 3.24 -3.79
C SER A 96 8.81 3.43 -5.29
N GLY A 97 9.88 3.81 -6.02
CA GLY A 97 9.83 4.03 -7.47
C GLY A 97 9.47 2.81 -8.32
N TRP A 98 9.28 1.64 -7.70
CA TRP A 98 8.97 0.34 -8.31
C TRP A 98 7.65 -0.25 -7.79
N TYR A 99 6.65 0.60 -7.52
CA TYR A 99 5.31 0.16 -7.12
C TYR A 99 4.46 -0.26 -8.32
N THR A 100 3.83 -1.44 -8.23
CA THR A 100 2.87 -1.90 -9.26
C THR A 100 1.43 -1.69 -8.76
N PRO A 101 0.65 -0.79 -9.39
CA PRO A 101 -0.74 -0.60 -9.04
C PRO A 101 -1.57 -1.87 -9.25
N SER A 102 -2.49 -2.16 -8.32
CA SER A 102 -3.44 -3.26 -8.45
C SER A 102 -4.88 -2.74 -8.39
N ALA A 103 -5.63 -2.93 -9.48
CA ALA A 103 -7.06 -2.59 -9.53
C ALA A 103 -7.88 -3.40 -8.51
N PHE A 104 -7.45 -4.64 -8.23
CA PHE A 104 -8.08 -5.51 -7.24
C PHE A 104 -7.95 -4.94 -5.82
N ALA A 105 -6.80 -4.36 -5.48
CA ALA A 105 -6.58 -3.75 -4.17
C ALA A 105 -7.46 -2.50 -3.96
N ASP A 106 -7.65 -1.66 -4.99
CA ASP A 106 -8.54 -0.49 -4.88
C ASP A 106 -10.00 -0.90 -4.70
N TRP A 107 -10.49 -1.83 -5.53
CA TRP A 107 -11.86 -2.34 -5.41
C TRP A 107 -12.09 -3.06 -4.08
N GLY A 108 -11.15 -3.90 -3.66
CA GLY A 108 -11.21 -4.60 -2.39
C GLY A 108 -11.21 -3.64 -1.20
N ARG A 109 -10.44 -2.55 -1.24
CA ARG A 109 -10.47 -1.50 -0.20
C ARG A 109 -11.85 -0.87 -0.08
N ARG A 110 -12.49 -0.50 -1.20
CA ARG A 110 -13.84 0.07 -1.20
C ARG A 110 -14.85 -0.92 -0.62
N ALA A 111 -14.80 -2.18 -1.04
CA ALA A 111 -15.66 -3.22 -0.50
C ALA A 111 -15.46 -3.42 1.02
N ALA A 112 -14.20 -3.45 1.47
CA ALA A 112 -13.87 -3.57 2.89
C ALA A 112 -14.44 -2.42 3.73
N ILE A 113 -14.34 -1.18 3.24
CA ILE A 113 -14.91 0.00 3.91
C ILE A 113 -16.43 -0.14 4.04
N ILE A 114 -17.12 -0.47 2.95
CA ILE A 114 -18.58 -0.62 2.95
C ILE A 114 -19.01 -1.71 3.94
N LEU A 115 -18.37 -2.87 3.90
CA LEU A 115 -18.70 -3.98 4.80
C LEU A 115 -18.40 -3.64 6.26
N ALA A 116 -17.30 -2.94 6.56
CA ALA A 116 -16.99 -2.53 7.91
C ALA A 116 -18.04 -1.55 8.47
N LEU A 117 -18.51 -0.60 7.65
CA LEU A 117 -19.59 0.31 8.04
C LEU A 117 -20.90 -0.43 8.30
N VAL A 118 -21.24 -1.42 7.48
CA VAL A 118 -22.43 -2.26 7.69
C VAL A 118 -22.31 -3.05 9.00
N ALA A 119 -21.15 -3.64 9.29
CA ALA A 119 -20.90 -4.35 10.54
C ALA A 119 -21.10 -3.45 11.77
N VAL A 120 -20.53 -2.24 11.73
CA VAL A 120 -20.66 -1.24 12.80
C VAL A 120 -22.12 -0.81 12.96
N ALA A 121 -22.82 -0.52 11.87
CA ALA A 121 -24.23 -0.11 11.90
C ALA A 121 -25.13 -1.22 12.45
N ALA A 122 -24.90 -2.48 12.06
CA ALA A 122 -25.67 -3.62 12.57
C ALA A 122 -25.45 -3.82 14.08
N GLY A 123 -24.19 -3.77 14.56
CA GLY A 123 -23.90 -3.86 15.99
C GLY A 123 -24.52 -2.71 16.79
N ALA A 124 -24.42 -1.47 16.28
CA ALA A 124 -25.05 -0.30 16.89
C ALA A 124 -26.58 -0.41 16.94
N TRP A 125 -27.19 -0.98 15.89
CA TRP A 125 -28.63 -1.20 15.83
C TRP A 125 -29.12 -2.16 16.92
N LEU A 126 -28.43 -3.29 17.13
CA LEU A 126 -28.77 -4.25 18.18
C LEU A 126 -28.72 -3.61 19.57
N ILE A 127 -27.66 -2.86 19.86
CA ILE A 127 -27.53 -2.10 21.12
C ILE A 127 -28.68 -1.11 21.27
N ALA A 128 -28.94 -0.30 20.24
CA ALA A 128 -30.00 0.71 20.27
C ALA A 128 -31.39 0.09 20.47
N ASN A 129 -31.65 -1.05 19.83
CA ASN A 129 -32.91 -1.78 19.92
C ASN A 129 -33.18 -2.30 21.34
N ASP A 130 -32.17 -2.87 22.00
CA ASP A 130 -32.29 -3.33 23.39
C ASP A 130 -32.48 -2.16 24.36
N VAL A 131 -31.67 -1.10 24.21
CA VAL A 131 -31.79 0.13 24.99
C VAL A 131 -33.19 0.75 24.83
N ALA A 132 -33.73 0.79 23.62
CA ALA A 132 -35.07 1.31 23.34
C ALA A 132 -36.19 0.46 23.98
N ARG A 133 -35.95 -0.84 24.18
CA ARG A 133 -36.86 -1.75 24.87
C ARG A 133 -36.68 -1.75 26.39
N GLY A 134 -35.69 -1.02 26.90
CA GLY A 134 -35.36 -0.98 28.33
C GLY A 134 -34.79 -2.30 28.86
N VAL A 135 -34.22 -3.13 27.98
CA VAL A 135 -33.64 -4.43 28.33
C VAL A 135 -32.16 -4.43 27.93
N TRP A 136 -31.34 -5.21 28.63
CA TRP A 136 -29.96 -5.47 28.22
C TRP A 136 -29.74 -6.97 28.23
N THR A 137 -29.61 -7.55 27.04
CA THR A 137 -29.33 -8.97 26.84
C THR A 137 -28.03 -9.14 26.09
#